data_AF-A0A0C9ZA33-F1
#
_entry.id   AF-A0A0C9ZA33-F1
#
_cell.length_a   1.000
_cell.length_b   1.000
_cell.length_c   1.000
_cell.angle_alpha   90.00
_cell.angle_beta   90.00
_cell.angle_gamma   90.00
#
_symmetry.space_group_name_H-M   'P 1'
#
loop_
_entity.id
_entity.type
_entity.pdbx_description
1 polymer ?
#
loop_
_entity_poly.entity_id
_entity_poly.type
_entity_poly.pdbx_seq_one_letter_code
_entity_poly.pdbx_strand_id
1 'polypeptide(L)'
;AYDEFFSIRKQEDESLTSLTARIKLAMLKIQELCSQQFTLASLDNELICMAMFHALPPEYLHFTSSLLLLSSLDKATIKSAFMAKDIN
;
A
#
# COMPACT_ATOMS: atom_id res chain seq x y z
N ALA A 1 -0.04 1.42 -8.16
CA ALA A 1 -1.27 1.98 -7.56
C ALA A 1 -1.11 2.22 -6.06
N TYR A 2 -0.63 1.22 -5.29
CA TYR A 2 -0.35 1.40 -3.86
C TYR A 2 0.73 2.44 -3.58
N ASP A 3 1.88 2.38 -4.27
CA ASP A 3 2.94 3.40 -4.15
C ASP A 3 2.43 4.83 -4.44
N GLU A 4 1.65 5.01 -5.51
CA GLU A 4 1.01 6.29 -5.85
C GLU A 4 0.07 6.76 -4.73
N PHE A 5 -0.75 5.88 -4.17
CA PHE A 5 -1.68 6.18 -3.08
C PHE A 5 -0.95 6.61 -1.79
N PHE A 6 0.09 5.89 -1.38
CA PHE A 6 0.86 6.21 -0.18
C PHE A 6 1.78 7.42 -0.34
N SER A 7 2.13 7.75 -1.57
CA SER A 7 2.93 8.94 -1.90
C SER A 7 2.09 10.23 -1.95
N ILE A 8 0.76 10.15 -1.84
CA ILE A 8 -0.09 11.35 -1.80
C ILE A 8 0.31 12.21 -0.61
N ARG A 9 0.70 13.45 -0.91
CA ARG A 9 0.96 14.51 0.06
C ARG A 9 0.19 15.75 -0.38
N LYS A 10 -0.24 16.55 0.60
CA LYS A 10 -0.90 17.85 0.34
C LYS A 10 0.11 18.75 -0.40
N GLN A 11 -0.31 19.30 -1.53
CA GLN A 11 0.48 20.31 -2.24
C GLN A 11 0.26 21.70 -1.64
N GLU A 12 1.16 22.66 -1.87
CA GLU A 12 1.08 24.00 -1.27
C GLU A 12 -0.22 24.73 -1.68
N ASP A 13 -0.53 24.75 -2.98
CA ASP A 13 -1.70 25.42 -3.57
C ASP A 13 -3.01 24.58 -3.54
N GLU A 14 -2.98 23.40 -2.92
CA GLU A 14 -4.11 22.47 -2.94
C GLU A 14 -5.02 22.64 -1.71
N SER A 15 -6.34 22.70 -1.95
CA SER A 15 -7.34 22.67 -0.86
C SER A 15 -7.53 21.26 -0.29
N LEU A 16 -7.93 21.17 0.99
CA LEU A 16 -8.22 19.87 1.63
C LEU A 16 -9.30 19.07 0.90
N THR A 17 -10.25 19.75 0.26
CA THR A 17 -11.30 19.12 -0.56
C THR A 17 -10.70 18.49 -1.82
N SER A 18 -9.76 19.17 -2.48
CA SER A 18 -9.06 18.64 -3.66
C SER A 18 -8.18 17.44 -3.28
N LEU A 19 -7.48 17.52 -2.14
CA LEU A 19 -6.70 16.40 -1.59
C LEU A 19 -7.59 15.18 -1.34
N THR A 20 -8.75 15.38 -0.73
CA THR A 20 -9.73 14.32 -0.48
C THR A 20 -10.20 13.68 -1.79
N ALA A 21 -10.42 14.48 -2.84
CA ALA A 21 -10.78 13.97 -4.15
C ALA A 21 -9.67 13.10 -4.77
N ARG A 22 -8.40 13.53 -4.69
CA ARG A 22 -7.26 12.72 -5.17
C ARG A 22 -7.13 11.40 -4.42
N ILE A 23 -7.27 11.41 -3.09
CA ILE A 23 -7.24 10.19 -2.27
C ILE A 23 -8.36 9.23 -2.70
N LYS A 24 -9.58 9.74 -2.91
CA LYS A 24 -10.71 8.93 -3.38
C LYS A 24 -10.45 8.34 -4.77
N LEU A 25 -9.92 9.12 -5.70
CA LEU A 25 -9.58 8.63 -7.05
C LEU A 25 -8.50 7.54 -7.00
N ALA A 26 -7.47 7.72 -6.17
CA ALA A 26 -6.44 6.71 -5.99
C ALA A 26 -6.97 5.43 -5.32
N MET A 27 -7.91 5.55 -4.37
CA MET A 27 -8.61 4.40 -3.78
C MET A 27 -9.47 3.66 -4.82
N LEU A 28 -10.18 4.38 -5.70
CA LEU A 28 -10.95 3.75 -6.78
C LEU A 28 -10.04 2.92 -7.70
N LYS A 29 -8.86 3.43 -8.06
CA LYS A 29 -7.87 2.67 -8.83
C LYS A 29 -7.41 1.40 -8.11
N ILE A 30 -7.25 1.45 -6.78
CA ILE A 30 -6.93 0.26 -5.98
C ILE A 30 -8.09 -0.73 -6.00
N GLN A 31 -9.33 -0.24 -5.80
CA GLN A 31 -10.53 -1.05 -5.84
C GLN A 31 -10.77 -1.69 -7.22
N GLU A 32 -10.39 -1.03 -8.32
CA GLU A 32 -10.43 -1.59 -9.68
C GLU A 32 -9.40 -2.71 -9.89
N LEU A 33 -8.24 -2.65 -9.22
CA LEU A 33 -7.24 -3.71 -9.25
C LEU A 33 -7.66 -4.93 -8.40
N CYS A 34 -8.47 -4.69 -7.37
CA CYS A 34 -9.10 -5.76 -6.61
C CYS A 34 -10.20 -6.41 -7.46
N SER A 35 -10.06 -7.71 -7.73
CA SER A 35 -11.09 -8.47 -8.44
C SER A 35 -12.42 -8.44 -7.67
N GLN A 36 -13.55 -8.71 -8.35
CA GLN A 36 -14.91 -8.75 -7.79
C GLN A 36 -15.10 -9.62 -6.53
N GLN A 37 -14.09 -10.38 -6.11
CA GLN A 37 -14.04 -11.18 -4.89
C GLN A 37 -13.34 -10.47 -3.72
N PHE A 38 -13.29 -9.13 -3.73
CA PHE A 38 -12.80 -8.37 -2.59
C PHE A 38 -13.74 -8.56 -1.38
N THR A 39 -13.33 -9.42 -0.47
CA THR A 39 -14.06 -9.74 0.76
C THR A 39 -13.52 -8.89 1.91
N LEU A 40 -14.26 -8.79 3.01
CA LEU A 40 -13.73 -8.12 4.21
C LEU A 40 -12.39 -8.75 4.68
N ALA A 41 -12.23 -10.06 4.50
CA ALA A 41 -10.99 -10.75 4.81
C ALA A 41 -9.81 -10.35 3.90
N SER A 42 -10.05 -9.99 2.63
CA SER A 42 -8.97 -9.46 1.77
C SER A 42 -8.57 -8.05 2.21
N LEU A 43 -9.53 -7.23 2.64
CA LEU A 43 -9.24 -5.92 3.22
C LEU A 43 -8.43 -6.03 4.52
N ASP A 44 -8.81 -6.93 5.43
CA ASP A 44 -8.06 -7.17 6.67
C ASP A 44 -6.63 -7.63 6.39
N ASN A 45 -6.44 -8.48 5.37
CA ASN A 45 -5.11 -8.91 4.95
C ASN A 45 -4.29 -7.76 4.37
N GLU A 46 -4.88 -6.90 3.54
CA GLU A 46 -4.20 -5.70 3.04
C GLU A 46 -3.84 -4.73 4.18
N LEU A 47 -4.74 -4.55 5.15
CA LEU A 47 -4.48 -3.71 6.33
C LEU A 47 -3.30 -4.24 7.15
N ILE A 48 -3.19 -5.56 7.32
CA ILE A 48 -2.03 -6.19 7.96
C ILE A 48 -0.76 -5.91 7.16
N CYS A 49 -0.78 -6.07 5.83
CA CYS A 49 0.37 -5.75 4.98
C CYS A 49 0.79 -4.27 5.11
N MET A 50 -0.17 -3.35 5.13
CA MET A 50 0.09 -1.91 5.32
C MET A 50 0.71 -1.61 6.68
N ALA A 51 0.19 -2.24 7.75
CA ALA A 51 0.75 -2.12 9.08
C ALA A 51 2.19 -2.66 9.16
N MET A 52 2.48 -3.76 8.45
CA MET A 52 3.84 -4.31 8.35
C MET A 52 4.79 -3.33 7.68
N PHE A 53 4.38 -2.66 6.59
CA PHE A 53 5.23 -1.63 5.96
C PHE A 53 5.46 -0.42 6.86
N HIS A 54 4.43 0.01 7.59
CA HIS A 54 4.54 1.15 8.50
C HIS A 54 5.40 0.87 9.73
N ALA A 55 5.46 -0.39 10.18
CA ALA A 55 6.29 -0.80 11.32
C ALA A 55 7.79 -0.87 11.00
N LEU A 56 8.17 -0.85 9.71
CA LEU A 56 9.56 -0.90 9.31
C LEU A 56 10.25 0.47 9.48
N PRO A 57 11.48 0.52 10.03
CA PRO A 57 12.23 1.76 10.15
C PRO A 57 12.62 2.30 8.76
N PRO A 58 12.97 3.60 8.64
CA PRO A 58 13.29 4.25 7.36
C PRO A 58 14.48 3.62 6.62
N GLU A 59 15.31 2.83 7.29
CA GLU A 59 16.39 2.04 6.69
C GLU A 59 15.88 1.00 5.67
N TYR A 60 14.61 0.59 5.82
CA TYR A 60 13.95 -0.36 4.93
C TYR A 60 13.12 0.31 3.83
N LEU A 61 13.26 1.63 3.63
CA LEU A 61 12.44 2.38 2.67
C LEU A 61 12.53 1.82 1.24
N HIS A 62 13.73 1.43 0.80
CA HIS A 62 13.93 0.80 -0.51
C HIS A 62 13.22 -0.56 -0.63
N PHE A 63 13.22 -1.33 0.47
CA PHE A 63 12.52 -2.61 0.55
C PHE A 63 11.01 -2.41 0.53
N THR A 64 10.48 -1.45 1.30
CA THR A 64 9.05 -1.12 1.29
C THR A 64 8.58 -0.61 -0.07
N SER A 65 9.35 0.27 -0.74
CA SER A 65 9.00 0.74 -2.08
C SER A 65 8.99 -0.40 -3.09
N SER A 66 9.92 -1.35 -3.00
CA SER A 66 9.93 -2.54 -3.87
C SER A 66 8.68 -3.40 -3.68
N LEU A 67 8.18 -3.52 -2.45
CA LEU A 67 6.96 -4.28 -2.14
C LEU A 67 5.68 -3.53 -2.54
N LEU A 68 5.67 -2.20 -2.48
CA LEU A 68 4.54 -1.37 -2.91
C LEU A 68 4.35 -1.30 -4.44
N LEU A 69 5.36 -1.73 -5.20
CA LEU A 69 5.30 -1.89 -6.66
C LEU A 69 4.60 -3.19 -7.09
N LEU A 70 4.35 -4.13 -6.16
CA LEU A 70 3.62 -5.36 -6.46
C LEU A 70 2.17 -5.05 -6.88
N SER A 71 1.67 -5.81 -7.84
CA SER A 71 0.30 -5.66 -8.35
C SER A 71 -0.78 -6.08 -7.35
N SER A 72 -0.44 -6.93 -6.38
CA SER A 72 -1.31 -7.31 -5.26
C SER A 72 -0.55 -7.39 -3.93
N LEU A 73 -1.17 -6.89 -2.87
CA LEU A 73 -0.65 -6.96 -1.50
C LEU A 73 -1.12 -8.24 -0.81
N ASP A 74 -0.64 -9.38 -1.31
CA ASP A 74 -0.94 -10.67 -0.68
C ASP A 74 -0.06 -10.90 0.57
N LYS A 75 -0.72 -11.27 1.67
CA LYS A 75 -0.08 -11.48 2.98
C LYS A 75 0.97 -12.59 2.96
N ALA A 76 0.75 -13.66 2.21
CA ALA A 76 1.73 -14.74 2.13
C ALA A 76 3.00 -14.27 1.40
N THR A 77 2.83 -13.51 0.33
CA THR A 77 3.92 -12.89 -0.43
C THR A 77 4.74 -11.92 0.43
N ILE A 78 4.09 -11.00 1.17
CA ILE A 78 4.78 -10.05 2.04
C ILE A 78 5.52 -10.75 3.19
N LYS A 79 4.89 -11.73 3.85
CA LYS A 79 5.55 -12.52 4.89
C LYS A 79 6.78 -13.24 4.35
N SER A 80 6.70 -13.81 3.16
CA SER A 80 7.82 -14.52 2.53
C SER A 80 8.97 -13.56 2.21
N ALA A 81 8.66 -12.35 1.72
CA ALA A 81 9.67 -11.33 1.47
C ALA A 81 10.38 -10.85 2.75
N PHE A 82 9.64 -10.70 3.86
CA PHE A 82 10.22 -10.37 5.17
C PHE A 82 11.17 -11.47 5.65
N MET A 83 10.74 -12.74 5.59
CA MET A 83 11.59 -13.88 5.95
C MET A 83 12.85 -13.96 5.10
N ALA A 84 12.74 -13.74 3.79
CA ALA A 84 13.90 -13.72 2.89
C ALA A 84 14.88 -12.59 3.23
N LYS A 85 14.40 -11.47 3.77
CA LYS A 85 15.22 -10.33 4.18
C LYS A 85 15.91 -10.56 5.53
N ASP A 86 15.29 -11.31 6.45
CA ASP A 86 15.90 -11.69 7.74
C ASP A 86 17.00 -12.77 7.58
N ILE A 87 16.89 -13.63 6.55
CA ILE A 87 17.86 -14.71 6.29
C ILE A 87 19.17 -14.16 5.66
N ASN A 88 19.18 -12.92 5.18
CA ASN A 88 20.27 -12.34 4.38
C ASN A 88 20.87 -11.07 4.99
#